data_AF-A0A3D2KL52-F1
#
_entry.id   AF-A0A3D2KL52-F1
#
_cell.length_a   1.000
_cell.length_b   1.000
_cell.length_c   1.000
_cell.angle_alpha   90.00
_cell.angle_beta   90.00
_cell.angle_gamma   90.00
#
_symmetry.space_group_name_H-M   'P 1'
#
loop_
_entity.id
_entity.type
_entity.pdbx_description
1 polymer ?
#
loop_
_entity_poly.entity_id
_entity_poly.type
_entity_poly.pdbx_seq_one_letter_code
_entity_poly.pdbx_strand_id
1 'polypeptide(L)'
;KVKLVAVVHAETSTGVLQPLEEIVRVAREAGALVVVDAVTSLGGVPVRVDERDIDVCYSGTQKCLSCPPGLAPLTVGPRGEEALDRRKTRVSSWYLDLTMIRRYWGRERFYHHTAPVSMMYALAEALRLVVEEGLEARYRRHETASAALQAGLEAMGLRLFVRKDLRLPPLAAVEVPPGVDDTRLRRELLTDYGIEIGGGLGRLKGRIVRIGVMGHSARKRNVMLLLAAMEDCLDRQGFPVPFGEAEQAALSVYRAGGGSGEE
;
A
#
# COMPACT_ATOMS: atom_id res chain seq x y z
N LYS A 1 24.88 -11.86 17.58
CA LYS A 1 24.12 -10.59 17.72
C LYS A 1 23.46 -10.28 16.39
N VAL A 2 22.16 -9.96 16.37
CA VAL A 2 21.44 -9.58 15.14
C VAL A 2 21.93 -8.21 14.68
N LYS A 3 22.33 -8.07 13.40
CA LYS A 3 22.83 -6.81 12.85
C LYS A 3 21.72 -5.95 12.25
N LEU A 4 20.70 -6.59 11.67
CA LEU A 4 19.66 -5.96 10.87
C LEU A 4 18.34 -6.70 11.10
N VAL A 5 17.26 -5.94 11.25
CA VAL A 5 15.87 -6.40 11.19
C VAL A 5 15.24 -5.74 9.98
N ALA A 6 14.72 -6.55 9.04
CA ALA A 6 13.99 -6.07 7.88
C ALA A 6 12.51 -6.42 8.04
N VAL A 7 11.61 -5.47 7.82
CA VAL A 7 10.17 -5.63 8.03
C VAL A 7 9.37 -4.95 6.93
N VAL A 8 8.29 -5.61 6.51
CA VAL A 8 7.29 -5.04 5.62
C VAL A 8 6.24 -4.31 6.45
N HIS A 9 6.02 -3.02 6.18
CA HIS A 9 5.04 -2.22 6.91
C HIS A 9 3.61 -2.57 6.49
N ALA A 10 3.37 -2.63 5.19
CA ALA A 10 2.07 -2.87 4.58
C ALA A 10 2.11 -4.11 3.68
N GLU A 11 1.80 -5.27 4.26
CA GLU A 11 1.91 -6.56 3.57
C GLU A 11 0.74 -6.74 2.59
N THR A 12 1.06 -6.59 1.30
CA THR A 12 0.07 -6.53 0.22
C THR A 12 -0.45 -7.92 -0.15
N SER A 13 0.27 -8.99 0.16
CA SER A 13 -0.18 -10.36 -0.12
C SER A 13 -1.29 -10.82 0.83
N THR A 14 -1.34 -10.27 2.05
CA THR A 14 -2.30 -10.64 3.09
C THR A 14 -3.27 -9.51 3.45
N GLY A 15 -2.94 -8.25 3.18
CA GLY A 15 -3.72 -7.08 3.59
C GLY A 15 -3.48 -6.65 5.04
N VAL A 16 -2.32 -7.01 5.61
CA VAL A 16 -1.95 -6.70 7.00
C VAL A 16 -1.12 -5.41 7.05
N LEU A 17 -1.46 -4.54 8.00
CA LEU A 17 -0.63 -3.43 8.45
C LEU A 17 0.13 -3.87 9.71
N GLN A 18 1.45 -3.92 9.64
CA GLN A 18 2.29 -4.35 10.75
C GLN A 18 2.45 -3.21 11.78
N PRO A 19 2.30 -3.46 13.10
CA PRO A 19 2.68 -2.50 14.13
C PRO A 19 4.19 -2.30 14.14
N LEU A 20 4.67 -1.21 13.53
CA LEU A 20 6.11 -0.96 13.39
C LEU A 20 6.76 -0.57 14.72
N GLU A 21 6.08 0.21 15.56
CA GLU A 21 6.63 0.81 16.77
C GLU A 21 7.29 -0.24 17.68
N GLU A 22 6.58 -1.34 17.94
CA GLU A 22 7.08 -2.41 18.79
C GLU A 22 8.25 -3.17 18.17
N ILE A 23 8.20 -3.43 16.85
CA ILE A 23 9.30 -4.09 16.13
C ILE A 23 10.55 -3.23 16.18
N VAL A 24 10.41 -1.93 15.91
CA VAL A 24 11.54 -1.00 15.92
C VAL A 24 12.12 -0.92 17.33
N ARG A 25 11.28 -0.75 18.36
CA ARG A 25 11.73 -0.71 19.76
C ARG A 25 12.60 -1.93 20.13
N VAL A 26 12.12 -3.14 19.85
CA VAL A 26 12.86 -4.38 20.16
C VAL A 26 14.16 -4.49 19.36
N ALA A 27 14.13 -4.11 18.07
CA ALA A 27 15.33 -4.10 17.24
C ALA A 27 16.38 -3.09 17.76
N ARG A 28 15.93 -1.93 18.24
CA ARG A 28 16.78 -0.90 18.85
C ARG A 28 17.41 -1.37 20.15
N GLU A 29 16.64 -2.00 21.05
CA GLU A 29 17.16 -2.59 22.28
C GLU A 29 18.24 -3.65 22.02
N ALA A 30 18.10 -4.42 20.93
CA ALA A 30 19.12 -5.38 20.50
C ALA A 30 20.36 -4.73 19.82
N GLY A 31 20.32 -3.42 19.57
CA GLY A 31 21.35 -2.69 18.82
C GLY A 31 21.40 -3.02 17.34
N ALA A 32 20.31 -3.56 16.78
CA ALA A 32 20.18 -3.85 15.36
C ALA A 32 19.79 -2.58 14.58
N LEU A 33 20.12 -2.55 13.29
CA LEU A 33 19.55 -1.62 12.32
C LEU A 33 18.17 -2.11 11.88
N VAL A 34 17.29 -1.21 11.47
CA VAL A 34 15.93 -1.45 11.00
C VAL A 34 15.81 -0.98 9.55
N VAL A 35 15.38 -1.90 8.69
CA VAL A 35 15.00 -1.62 7.30
C VAL A 35 13.51 -1.84 7.16
N VAL A 36 12.80 -0.83 6.68
CA VAL A 36 11.34 -0.90 6.45
C VAL A 36 11.05 -0.86 4.94
N ASP A 37 10.33 -1.88 4.48
CA ASP A 37 9.62 -1.84 3.20
C ASP A 37 8.30 -1.08 3.40
N ALA A 38 8.23 0.09 2.78
CA ALA A 38 7.07 0.98 2.78
C ALA A 38 6.37 1.07 1.42
N VAL A 39 6.61 0.12 0.50
CA VAL A 39 6.14 0.13 -0.90
C VAL A 39 4.64 0.42 -0.99
N THR A 40 3.84 -0.24 -0.17
CA THR A 40 2.37 -0.04 -0.18
C THR A 40 1.90 1.01 0.81
N SER A 41 2.69 1.34 1.83
CA SER A 41 2.29 2.31 2.86
C SER A 41 2.57 3.77 2.50
N LEU A 42 3.66 4.07 1.79
CA LEU A 42 4.10 5.45 1.56
C LEU A 42 3.03 6.24 0.79
N GLY A 43 2.52 7.31 1.41
CA GLY A 43 1.46 8.17 0.86
C GLY A 43 0.04 7.61 1.00
N GLY A 44 -0.13 6.44 1.62
CA GLY A 44 -1.44 5.84 1.94
C GLY A 44 -1.70 5.70 3.44
N VAL A 45 -0.65 5.50 4.24
CA VAL A 45 -0.70 5.49 5.72
C VAL A 45 0.55 6.15 6.31
N PRO A 46 0.53 6.59 7.59
CA PRO A 46 1.68 7.18 8.25
C PRO A 46 2.88 6.20 8.35
N VAL A 47 4.01 6.57 7.74
CA VAL A 47 5.28 5.82 7.85
C VAL A 47 6.16 6.35 8.98
N ARG A 48 6.23 7.69 9.15
CA ARG A 48 6.88 8.36 10.29
C ARG A 48 8.32 7.91 10.54
N VAL A 49 9.18 7.96 9.50
CA VAL A 49 10.55 7.41 9.50
C VAL A 49 11.37 7.88 10.70
N ASP A 50 11.48 9.20 10.89
CA ASP A 50 12.31 9.77 11.96
C ASP A 50 11.69 9.58 13.34
N GLU A 51 10.38 9.81 13.47
CA GLU A 51 9.65 9.64 14.75
C GLU A 51 9.71 8.19 15.26
N ARG A 52 9.75 7.21 14.34
CA ARG A 52 9.89 5.78 14.65
C ARG A 52 11.32 5.30 14.67
N ASP A 53 12.30 6.18 14.45
CA ASP A 53 13.73 5.85 14.47
C ASP A 53 14.08 4.70 13.50
N ILE A 54 13.61 4.77 12.25
CA ILE A 54 13.91 3.78 11.20
C ILE A 54 15.23 4.13 10.50
N ASP A 55 16.15 3.17 10.36
CA ASP A 55 17.47 3.45 9.74
C ASP A 55 17.44 3.51 8.22
N VAL A 56 16.64 2.66 7.58
CA VAL A 56 16.47 2.66 6.12
C VAL A 56 15.00 2.42 5.82
N CYS A 57 14.42 3.27 4.99
CA CYS A 57 13.06 3.07 4.50
C CYS A 57 13.07 3.19 2.98
N TYR A 58 12.46 2.24 2.28
CA TYR A 58 12.27 2.31 0.83
C TYR A 58 10.82 2.11 0.45
N SER A 59 10.45 2.52 -0.75
CA SER A 59 9.11 2.36 -1.30
C SER A 59 9.15 2.06 -2.80
N GLY A 60 7.99 1.98 -3.43
CA GLY A 60 7.78 1.93 -4.87
C GLY A 60 6.85 3.06 -5.32
N THR A 61 6.84 3.34 -6.61
CA THR A 61 6.09 4.47 -7.19
C THR A 61 4.62 4.14 -7.52
N GLN A 62 4.32 2.87 -7.78
CA GLN A 62 3.06 2.37 -8.36
C GLN A 62 1.97 1.97 -7.37
N LYS A 63 2.08 2.40 -6.11
CA LYS A 63 1.09 2.11 -5.06
C LYS A 63 0.34 3.39 -4.70
N CYS A 64 0.40 3.78 -3.44
CA CYS A 64 -0.32 4.94 -2.93
C CYS A 64 0.22 6.28 -3.47
N LEU A 65 1.39 6.30 -4.12
CA LEU A 65 1.88 7.47 -4.86
C LEU A 65 1.23 7.65 -6.24
N SER A 66 0.67 6.59 -6.83
CA SER A 66 0.07 6.60 -8.18
C SER A 66 0.97 7.16 -9.28
N CYS A 67 2.28 6.89 -9.17
CA CYS A 67 3.24 7.10 -10.24
C CYS A 67 3.44 5.78 -11.01
N PRO A 68 3.78 5.78 -12.31
CA PRO A 68 4.08 4.55 -13.03
C PRO A 68 5.15 3.68 -12.32
N PRO A 69 5.13 2.34 -12.47
CA PRO A 69 6.16 1.48 -11.89
C PRO A 69 7.52 1.73 -12.56
N GLY A 70 8.59 1.85 -11.77
CA GLY A 70 9.94 1.96 -12.33
C GLY A 70 10.99 2.62 -11.44
N LEU A 71 10.61 3.18 -10.29
CA LEU A 71 11.55 3.77 -9.34
C LEU A 71 11.28 3.26 -7.91
N ALA A 72 12.31 3.32 -7.07
CA ALA A 72 12.24 2.99 -5.65
C ALA A 72 12.75 4.17 -4.81
N PRO A 73 11.88 5.08 -4.37
CA PRO A 73 12.25 6.13 -3.42
C PRO A 73 12.80 5.51 -2.14
N LEU A 74 13.89 6.05 -1.60
CA LEU A 74 14.51 5.56 -0.37
C LEU A 74 15.06 6.70 0.48
N THR A 75 15.14 6.47 1.78
CA THR A 75 15.84 7.33 2.73
C THR A 75 16.72 6.47 3.64
N VAL A 76 17.86 7.02 4.05
CA VAL A 76 18.84 6.39 4.94
C VAL A 76 19.15 7.37 6.07
N GLY A 77 18.90 6.95 7.31
CA GLY A 77 19.17 7.72 8.51
C GLY A 77 20.64 7.64 8.96
N PRO A 78 21.05 8.42 9.97
CA PRO A 78 22.45 8.57 10.36
C PRO A 78 23.17 7.26 10.71
N ARG A 79 22.50 6.34 11.43
CA ARG A 79 23.04 5.01 11.78
C ARG A 79 23.19 4.11 10.56
N GLY A 80 22.30 4.24 9.57
CA GLY A 80 22.41 3.55 8.29
C GLY A 80 23.61 4.04 7.49
N GLU A 81 23.79 5.36 7.40
CA GLU A 81 24.94 6.00 6.76
C GLU A 81 26.27 5.58 7.44
N GLU A 82 26.33 5.60 8.77
CA GLU A 82 27.51 5.15 9.52
C GLU A 82 27.84 3.68 9.22
N ALA A 83 26.82 2.82 9.10
CA ALA A 83 27.02 1.42 8.75
C ALA A 83 27.54 1.22 7.31
N LEU A 84 27.15 2.09 6.38
CA LEU A 84 27.70 2.13 5.03
C LEU A 84 29.16 2.58 5.04
N ASP A 85 29.49 3.64 5.79
CA ASP A 85 30.85 4.19 5.87
C ASP A 85 31.84 3.22 6.55
N ARG A 86 31.39 2.47 7.56
CA ARG A 86 32.22 1.46 8.27
C ARG A 86 32.37 0.14 7.49
N ARG A 87 31.78 0.01 6.31
CA ARG A 87 31.80 -1.24 5.52
C ARG A 87 33.22 -1.54 5.04
N LYS A 88 33.75 -2.73 5.39
CA LYS A 88 35.11 -3.17 5.01
C LYS A 88 35.17 -4.01 3.71
N THR A 89 34.03 -4.50 3.26
CA THR A 89 33.91 -5.37 2.08
C THR A 89 33.20 -4.63 0.97
N ARG A 90 33.55 -4.85 -0.30
CA ARG A 90 32.85 -4.22 -1.43
C ARG A 90 31.37 -4.61 -1.48
N VAL A 91 30.47 -3.72 -1.93
CA VAL A 91 29.09 -4.10 -2.26
C VAL A 91 29.11 -4.97 -3.52
N SER A 92 28.44 -6.13 -3.48
CA SER A 92 28.51 -7.12 -4.57
C SER A 92 27.90 -6.61 -5.87
N SER A 93 26.85 -5.80 -5.77
CA SER A 93 26.23 -5.14 -6.92
C SER A 93 26.75 -3.70 -7.02
N TRP A 94 27.38 -3.39 -8.14
CA TRP A 94 27.76 -2.01 -8.45
C TRP A 94 26.54 -1.11 -8.57
N TYR A 95 25.48 -1.57 -9.25
CA TYR A 95 24.28 -0.78 -9.50
C TYR A 95 23.49 -0.44 -8.22
N LEU A 96 23.56 -1.31 -7.20
CA LEU A 96 22.87 -1.14 -5.92
C LEU A 96 23.80 -0.64 -4.81
N ASP A 97 25.00 -0.14 -5.15
CA ASP A 97 25.92 0.42 -4.17
C ASP A 97 25.44 1.79 -3.70
N LEU A 98 24.80 1.82 -2.53
CA LEU A 98 24.28 3.06 -1.93
C LEU A 98 25.37 4.11 -1.67
N THR A 99 26.64 3.72 -1.50
CA THR A 99 27.74 4.69 -1.35
C THR A 99 28.00 5.44 -2.65
N MET A 100 27.87 4.76 -3.80
CA MET A 100 28.00 5.37 -5.13
C MET A 100 26.75 6.18 -5.49
N ILE A 101 25.56 5.65 -5.17
CA ILE A 101 24.29 6.36 -5.36
C ILE A 101 24.27 7.66 -4.54
N ARG A 102 24.77 7.65 -3.29
CA ARG A 102 24.93 8.83 -2.43
C ARG A 102 25.82 9.88 -3.08
N ARG A 103 26.93 9.48 -3.71
CA ARG A 103 27.83 10.40 -4.43
C ARG A 103 27.20 10.98 -5.70
N TYR A 104 26.40 10.19 -6.41
CA TYR A 104 25.65 10.63 -7.59
C TYR A 104 24.58 11.67 -7.26
N TRP A 105 23.75 11.41 -6.25
CA TRP A 105 22.68 12.32 -5.82
C TRP A 105 23.16 13.47 -4.92
N GLY A 106 24.30 13.30 -4.27
CA GLY A 106 24.93 14.28 -3.40
C GLY A 106 25.64 15.42 -4.14
N ARG A 107 26.46 16.17 -3.40
CA ARG A 107 27.15 17.36 -3.91
C ARG A 107 28.23 17.06 -4.96
N GLU A 108 28.82 15.88 -4.92
CA GLU A 108 29.89 15.48 -5.84
C GLU A 108 29.39 15.32 -7.28
N ARG A 109 28.10 14.96 -7.47
CA ARG A 109 27.52 14.68 -8.79
C ARG A 109 28.31 13.62 -9.58
N PHE A 110 28.87 12.63 -8.87
CA PHE A 110 29.64 11.53 -9.45
C PHE A 110 28.79 10.77 -10.47
N TYR A 111 29.24 10.64 -11.72
CA TYR A 111 28.49 9.91 -12.73
C TYR A 111 28.41 8.41 -12.39
N HIS A 112 27.25 7.96 -11.93
CA HIS A 112 26.95 6.54 -11.69
C HIS A 112 26.23 5.92 -12.87
N HIS A 113 25.12 6.50 -13.31
CA HIS A 113 24.27 5.96 -14.38
C HIS A 113 23.45 7.08 -15.02
N THR A 114 22.88 6.82 -16.19
CA THR A 114 21.86 7.68 -16.77
C THR A 114 20.52 7.43 -16.07
N ALA A 115 20.04 8.40 -15.29
CA ALA A 115 18.74 8.31 -14.62
C ALA A 115 17.59 8.25 -15.66
N PRO A 116 16.50 7.51 -15.37
CA PRO A 116 15.34 7.43 -16.25
C PRO A 116 14.55 8.75 -16.20
N VAL A 117 14.91 9.71 -17.05
CA VAL A 117 14.44 11.11 -17.02
C VAL A 117 12.92 11.22 -16.94
N SER A 118 12.18 10.50 -17.79
CA SER A 118 10.71 10.54 -17.79
C SER A 118 10.10 10.02 -16.48
N MET A 119 10.71 9.00 -15.89
CA MET A 119 10.28 8.48 -14.58
C MET A 119 10.58 9.47 -13.45
N MET A 120 11.67 10.23 -13.55
CA MET A 120 11.97 11.29 -12.59
C MET A 120 10.93 12.42 -12.64
N TYR A 121 10.48 12.82 -13.84
CA TYR A 121 9.38 13.79 -13.98
C TYR A 121 8.06 13.25 -13.43
N ALA A 122 7.72 12.00 -13.74
CA ALA A 122 6.52 11.37 -13.22
C ALA A 122 6.52 11.29 -11.68
N LEU A 123 7.67 10.95 -11.08
CA LEU A 123 7.81 10.91 -9.63
C LEU A 123 7.75 12.31 -9.01
N ALA A 124 8.43 13.30 -9.58
CA ALA A 124 8.39 14.68 -9.10
C ALA A 124 6.95 15.21 -9.05
N GLU A 125 6.18 14.97 -10.12
CA GLU A 125 4.78 15.37 -10.20
C GLU A 125 3.88 14.61 -9.21
N ALA A 126 4.06 13.29 -9.09
CA ALA A 126 3.30 12.51 -8.12
C ALA A 126 3.55 12.97 -6.67
N LEU A 127 4.80 13.30 -6.33
CA LEU A 127 5.13 13.86 -5.02
C LEU A 127 4.56 15.27 -4.82
N ARG A 128 4.56 16.12 -5.87
CA ARG A 128 3.91 17.44 -5.84
C ARG A 128 2.43 17.30 -5.47
N LEU A 129 1.70 16.41 -6.14
CA LEU A 129 0.28 16.15 -5.86
C LEU A 129 0.03 15.62 -4.44
N VAL A 130 0.95 14.79 -3.91
CA VAL A 130 0.88 14.32 -2.52
C VAL A 130 1.04 15.48 -1.54
N VAL A 131 1.98 16.39 -1.79
CA VAL A 131 2.23 17.56 -0.94
C VAL A 131 1.09 18.56 -1.02
N GLU A 132 0.53 18.79 -2.21
CA GLU A 132 -0.60 19.72 -2.42
C GLU A 132 -1.89 19.26 -1.74
N GLU A 133 -2.18 17.96 -1.74
CA GLU A 133 -3.28 17.40 -0.96
C GLU A 133 -3.00 17.49 0.55
N GLY A 134 -1.74 17.36 0.94
CA GLY A 134 -1.30 17.23 2.33
C GLY A 134 -1.43 15.80 2.86
N LEU A 135 -0.43 15.36 3.63
CA LEU A 135 -0.34 13.97 4.09
C LEU A 135 -1.54 13.55 4.95
N GLU A 136 -1.98 14.38 5.90
CA GLU A 136 -3.10 14.03 6.80
C GLU A 136 -4.44 13.93 6.07
N ALA A 137 -4.70 14.83 5.12
CA ALA A 137 -5.90 14.75 4.29
C ALA A 137 -5.85 13.48 3.41
N ARG A 138 -4.68 13.19 2.85
CA ARG A 138 -4.46 12.00 2.03
C ARG A 138 -4.65 10.70 2.81
N TYR A 139 -4.12 10.60 4.04
CA TYR A 139 -4.32 9.43 4.90
C TYR A 139 -5.80 9.22 5.23
N ARG A 140 -6.49 10.28 5.67
CA ARG A 140 -7.94 10.25 5.94
C ARG A 140 -8.75 9.81 4.72
N ARG A 141 -8.37 10.24 3.51
CA ARG A 141 -9.04 9.80 2.29
C ARG A 141 -8.88 8.30 2.03
N HIS A 142 -7.68 7.75 2.24
CA HIS A 142 -7.46 6.30 2.11
C HIS A 142 -8.24 5.52 3.18
N GLU A 143 -8.23 5.98 4.43
CA GLU A 143 -8.98 5.39 5.53
C GLU A 143 -10.49 5.40 5.26
N THR A 144 -11.04 6.53 4.82
CA THR A 144 -12.47 6.66 4.50
C THR A 144 -12.86 5.75 3.34
N ALA A 145 -12.07 5.72 2.26
CA ALA A 145 -12.33 4.84 1.13
C ALA A 145 -12.25 3.36 1.51
N SER A 146 -11.28 3.00 2.35
CA SER A 146 -11.15 1.64 2.88
C SER A 146 -12.33 1.26 3.76
N ALA A 147 -12.70 2.11 4.70
CA ALA A 147 -13.82 1.86 5.61
C ALA A 147 -15.14 1.72 4.84
N ALA A 148 -15.37 2.55 3.82
CA ALA A 148 -16.55 2.46 2.96
C ALA A 148 -16.58 1.16 2.15
N LEU A 149 -15.44 0.78 1.54
CA LEU A 149 -15.29 -0.48 0.83
C LEU A 149 -15.55 -1.68 1.76
N GLN A 150 -14.91 -1.68 2.94
CA GLN A 150 -15.06 -2.76 3.91
C GLN A 150 -16.50 -2.89 4.41
N ALA A 151 -17.16 -1.77 4.72
CA ALA A 151 -18.57 -1.77 5.13
C ALA A 151 -19.48 -2.33 4.03
N GLY A 152 -19.25 -1.95 2.77
CA GLY A 152 -19.99 -2.50 1.64
C GLY A 152 -19.78 -4.00 1.44
N LEU A 153 -18.52 -4.47 1.52
CA LEU A 153 -18.20 -5.90 1.42
C LEU A 153 -18.80 -6.72 2.56
N GLU A 154 -18.73 -6.23 3.80
CA GLU A 154 -19.32 -6.89 4.97
C GLU A 154 -20.86 -6.92 4.87
N ALA A 155 -21.50 -5.83 4.41
CA ALA A 155 -22.96 -5.78 4.16
C ALA A 155 -23.40 -6.72 3.04
N MET A 156 -22.54 -6.96 2.04
CA MET A 156 -22.76 -7.97 1.00
C MET A 156 -22.70 -9.42 1.53
N GLY A 157 -22.34 -9.62 2.79
CA GLY A 157 -22.17 -10.94 3.40
C GLY A 157 -20.78 -11.55 3.22
N LEU A 158 -19.81 -10.80 2.70
CA LEU A 158 -18.43 -11.27 2.53
C LEU A 158 -17.63 -11.12 3.82
N ARG A 159 -16.63 -11.98 4.00
CA ARG A 159 -15.73 -11.95 5.15
C ARG A 159 -14.39 -11.34 4.77
N LEU A 160 -13.95 -10.36 5.54
CA LEU A 160 -12.60 -9.82 5.41
C LEU A 160 -11.61 -10.72 6.13
N PHE A 161 -10.53 -11.07 5.42
CA PHE A 161 -9.54 -12.06 5.85
C PHE A 161 -8.74 -11.62 7.08
N VAL A 162 -8.54 -10.32 7.25
CA VAL A 162 -7.69 -9.74 8.32
C VAL A 162 -8.54 -9.18 9.45
N ARG A 163 -8.09 -9.42 10.69
CA ARG A 163 -8.68 -8.86 11.92
C ARG A 163 -8.66 -7.33 11.86
N LYS A 164 -9.74 -6.67 12.29
CA LYS A 164 -10.02 -5.24 12.08
C LYS A 164 -8.87 -4.30 12.47
N ASP A 165 -8.22 -4.53 13.60
CA ASP A 165 -7.08 -3.76 14.14
C ASP A 165 -5.79 -3.90 13.32
N LEU A 166 -5.67 -4.92 12.47
CA LEU A 166 -4.51 -5.17 11.62
C LEU A 166 -4.78 -4.92 10.13
N ARG A 167 -5.98 -4.46 9.76
CA ARG A 167 -6.35 -4.24 8.35
C ARG A 167 -5.56 -3.08 7.77
N LEU A 168 -4.99 -3.29 6.59
CA LEU A 168 -4.30 -2.27 5.82
C LEU A 168 -5.30 -1.33 5.14
N PRO A 169 -5.31 -0.01 5.43
CA PRO A 169 -6.28 0.90 4.82
C PRO A 169 -6.23 0.89 3.27
N PRO A 170 -5.07 0.98 2.59
CA PRO A 170 -5.06 1.01 1.13
C PRO A 170 -5.39 -0.31 0.42
N LEU A 171 -5.65 -1.42 1.15
CA LEU A 171 -5.99 -2.72 0.55
C LEU A 171 -6.87 -3.58 1.47
N ALA A 172 -8.01 -4.02 0.95
CA ALA A 172 -8.84 -5.02 1.60
C ALA A 172 -8.55 -6.43 1.04
N ALA A 173 -8.33 -7.40 1.92
CA ALA A 173 -8.30 -8.82 1.58
C ALA A 173 -9.63 -9.46 1.98
N VAL A 174 -10.30 -10.09 1.02
CA VAL A 174 -11.65 -10.66 1.17
C VAL A 174 -11.58 -12.16 0.91
N GLU A 175 -12.16 -12.96 1.80
CA GLU A 175 -12.28 -14.40 1.59
C GLU A 175 -13.21 -14.69 0.40
N VAL A 176 -12.79 -15.62 -0.45
CA VAL A 176 -13.65 -16.14 -1.51
C VAL A 176 -14.70 -17.05 -0.86
N PRO A 177 -16.00 -16.75 -0.97
CA PRO A 177 -17.03 -17.55 -0.31
C PRO A 177 -17.14 -18.94 -0.96
N PRO A 178 -17.63 -19.95 -0.22
CA PRO A 178 -17.85 -21.28 -0.77
C PRO A 178 -18.74 -21.23 -2.02
N GLY A 179 -18.34 -21.95 -3.07
CA GLY A 179 -19.09 -22.01 -4.34
C GLY A 179 -18.73 -20.91 -5.36
N VAL A 180 -17.99 -19.87 -4.96
CA VAL A 180 -17.52 -18.83 -5.88
C VAL A 180 -16.14 -19.18 -6.44
N ASP A 181 -15.97 -19.02 -7.75
CA ASP A 181 -14.68 -19.13 -8.45
C ASP A 181 -14.02 -17.75 -8.53
N ASP A 182 -12.89 -17.58 -7.83
CA ASP A 182 -12.14 -16.32 -7.79
C ASP A 182 -11.68 -15.85 -9.18
N THR A 183 -11.32 -16.79 -10.05
CA THR A 183 -10.80 -16.51 -11.39
C THR A 183 -11.93 -16.09 -12.31
N ARG A 184 -13.10 -16.72 -12.18
CA ARG A 184 -14.32 -16.27 -12.84
C ARG A 184 -14.72 -14.87 -12.37
N LEU A 185 -14.79 -14.63 -11.06
CA LEU A 185 -15.14 -13.32 -10.48
C LEU A 185 -14.23 -12.21 -11.01
N ARG A 186 -12.91 -12.39 -10.94
CA ARG A 186 -11.94 -11.39 -11.41
C ARG A 186 -12.04 -11.13 -12.91
N ARG A 187 -12.33 -12.16 -13.70
CA ARG A 187 -12.49 -12.05 -15.14
C ARG A 187 -13.78 -11.30 -15.50
N GLU A 188 -14.91 -11.61 -14.87
CA GLU A 188 -16.20 -10.94 -15.09
C GLU A 188 -16.11 -9.45 -14.72
N LEU A 189 -15.50 -9.13 -13.57
CA LEU A 189 -15.23 -7.73 -13.20
C LEU A 189 -14.39 -7.01 -14.26
N LEU A 190 -13.37 -7.66 -14.82
CA LEU A 190 -12.51 -7.05 -15.83
C LEU A 190 -13.23 -6.90 -17.18
N THR A 191 -13.94 -7.92 -17.65
CA THR A 191 -14.53 -7.94 -18.99
C THR A 191 -15.81 -7.13 -19.09
N ASP A 192 -16.65 -7.17 -18.06
CA ASP A 192 -18.00 -6.60 -18.11
C ASP A 192 -18.02 -5.17 -17.56
N TYR A 193 -17.12 -4.87 -16.61
CA TYR A 193 -17.08 -3.59 -15.91
C TYR A 193 -15.77 -2.81 -16.09
N GLY A 194 -14.73 -3.41 -16.68
CA GLY A 194 -13.42 -2.79 -16.79
C GLY A 194 -12.70 -2.62 -15.44
N ILE A 195 -13.01 -3.48 -14.46
CA ILE A 195 -12.50 -3.40 -13.09
C ILE A 195 -11.51 -4.54 -12.84
N GLU A 196 -10.26 -4.17 -12.51
CA GLU A 196 -9.24 -5.15 -12.14
C GLU A 196 -9.09 -5.24 -10.62
N ILE A 197 -9.19 -6.46 -10.07
CA ILE A 197 -8.83 -6.77 -8.68
C ILE A 197 -7.81 -7.91 -8.64
N GLY A 198 -7.02 -7.98 -7.57
CA GLY A 198 -5.97 -8.99 -7.41
C GLY A 198 -6.50 -10.31 -6.86
N GLY A 199 -5.96 -11.44 -7.34
CA GLY A 199 -6.13 -12.73 -6.66
C GLY A 199 -5.19 -12.87 -5.46
N GLY A 200 -5.46 -13.82 -4.58
CA GLY A 200 -4.53 -14.25 -3.54
C GLY A 200 -3.23 -14.82 -4.10
N LEU A 201 -2.16 -14.75 -3.30
CA LEU A 201 -0.82 -15.20 -3.69
C LEU A 201 -0.36 -16.39 -2.86
N GLY A 202 0.49 -17.25 -3.43
CA GLY A 202 1.06 -18.41 -2.72
C GLY A 202 -0.02 -19.28 -2.07
N ARG A 203 0.07 -19.46 -0.75
CA ARG A 203 -0.88 -20.27 0.05
C ARG A 203 -2.31 -19.70 0.10
N LEU A 204 -2.51 -18.45 -0.32
CA LEU A 204 -3.80 -17.78 -0.34
C LEU A 204 -4.43 -17.74 -1.75
N LYS A 205 -3.76 -18.31 -2.76
CA LYS A 205 -4.30 -18.39 -4.13
C LYS A 205 -5.65 -19.12 -4.13
N GLY A 206 -6.66 -18.52 -4.77
CA GLY A 206 -8.04 -19.03 -4.82
C GLY A 206 -8.82 -18.93 -3.49
N ARG A 207 -8.18 -18.47 -2.40
CA ARG A 207 -8.83 -18.35 -1.08
C ARG A 207 -9.24 -16.94 -0.73
N ILE A 208 -8.53 -15.95 -1.27
CA ILE A 208 -8.87 -14.54 -1.11
C ILE A 208 -8.81 -13.81 -2.45
N VAL A 209 -9.54 -12.71 -2.53
CA VAL A 209 -9.29 -11.61 -3.48
C VAL A 209 -8.76 -10.40 -2.73
N ARG A 210 -8.03 -9.54 -3.44
CA ARG A 210 -7.35 -8.35 -2.90
C ARG A 210 -7.78 -7.13 -3.68
N ILE A 211 -8.39 -6.19 -2.98
CA ILE A 211 -8.98 -4.99 -3.55
C ILE A 211 -8.17 -3.79 -3.07
N GLY A 212 -7.47 -3.13 -3.99
CA GLY A 212 -6.66 -1.95 -3.70
C GLY A 212 -7.47 -0.66 -3.83
N VAL A 213 -7.45 0.16 -2.79
CA VAL A 213 -7.91 1.56 -2.80
C VAL A 213 -6.69 2.45 -2.53
N MET A 214 -5.83 2.57 -3.54
CA MET A 214 -4.50 3.20 -3.42
C MET A 214 -4.39 4.46 -4.26
N GLY A 215 -3.86 5.54 -3.68
CA GLY A 215 -3.55 6.79 -4.36
C GLY A 215 -4.74 7.36 -5.12
N HIS A 216 -4.63 7.49 -6.44
CA HIS A 216 -5.71 7.95 -7.32
C HIS A 216 -6.96 7.07 -7.25
N SER A 217 -6.83 5.76 -6.99
CA SER A 217 -7.96 4.84 -6.92
C SER A 217 -8.73 4.90 -5.61
N ALA A 218 -8.19 5.54 -4.56
CA ALA A 218 -8.89 5.80 -3.31
C ALA A 218 -9.93 6.93 -3.47
N ARG A 219 -11.00 6.64 -4.21
CA ARG A 219 -12.08 7.58 -4.56
C ARG A 219 -13.44 6.91 -4.41
N LYS A 220 -14.42 7.68 -3.92
CA LYS A 220 -15.82 7.24 -3.78
C LYS A 220 -16.36 6.57 -5.04
N ARG A 221 -16.17 7.18 -6.21
CA ARG A 221 -16.62 6.63 -7.50
C ARG A 221 -16.15 5.20 -7.73
N ASN A 222 -14.88 4.90 -7.46
CA ASN A 222 -14.31 3.58 -7.71
C ASN A 222 -14.81 2.55 -6.70
N VAL A 223 -14.96 2.94 -5.43
CA VAL A 223 -15.52 2.08 -4.39
C VAL A 223 -16.96 1.70 -4.72
N MET A 224 -17.81 2.69 -5.03
CA MET A 224 -19.23 2.45 -5.33
C MET A 224 -19.38 1.56 -6.57
N LEU A 225 -18.66 1.87 -7.65
CA LEU A 225 -18.72 1.08 -8.89
C LEU A 225 -18.27 -0.38 -8.67
N LEU A 226 -17.21 -0.60 -7.89
CA LEU A 226 -16.75 -1.95 -7.57
C LEU A 226 -17.80 -2.72 -6.76
N LEU A 227 -18.41 -2.11 -5.74
CA LEU A 227 -19.41 -2.77 -4.92
C LEU A 227 -20.61 -3.22 -5.77
N ALA A 228 -21.17 -2.33 -6.60
CA ALA A 228 -22.26 -2.68 -7.50
C ALA A 228 -21.89 -3.80 -8.50
N ALA A 229 -20.69 -3.74 -9.09
CA ALA A 229 -20.22 -4.77 -10.01
C ALA A 229 -19.99 -6.12 -9.31
N MET A 230 -19.52 -6.09 -8.07
CA MET A 230 -19.34 -7.30 -7.26
C MET A 230 -20.67 -7.97 -6.91
N GLU A 231 -21.71 -7.20 -6.60
CA GLU A 231 -23.05 -7.74 -6.33
C GLU A 231 -23.54 -8.58 -7.52
N ASP A 232 -23.51 -8.01 -8.73
CA ASP A 232 -23.90 -8.72 -9.95
C ASP A 232 -23.02 -9.95 -10.24
N CYS A 233 -21.69 -9.83 -10.16
CA CYS A 233 -20.79 -10.95 -10.46
C CYS A 233 -20.94 -12.11 -9.46
N LEU A 234 -21.19 -11.82 -8.19
CA LEU A 234 -21.39 -12.84 -7.15
C LEU A 234 -22.76 -13.52 -7.29
N ASP A 235 -23.81 -12.77 -7.59
CA ASP A 235 -25.15 -13.31 -7.85
C ASP A 235 -25.17 -14.27 -9.05
N ARG A 236 -24.46 -13.92 -10.15
CA ARG A 236 -24.27 -14.81 -11.32
C ARG A 236 -23.51 -16.11 -11.02
N GLN A 237 -22.85 -16.19 -9.88
CA GLN A 237 -22.19 -17.40 -9.38
C GLN A 237 -23.01 -18.12 -8.30
N GLY A 238 -24.24 -17.66 -8.03
CA GLY A 238 -25.16 -18.26 -7.07
C GLY A 238 -24.86 -17.91 -5.61
N PHE A 239 -24.01 -16.90 -5.36
CA PHE A 239 -23.83 -16.37 -4.02
C PHE A 239 -24.99 -15.42 -3.71
N PRO A 240 -25.73 -15.61 -2.60
CA PRO A 240 -26.86 -14.75 -2.28
C PRO A 240 -26.38 -13.36 -1.90
N VAL A 241 -26.78 -12.35 -2.67
CA VAL A 241 -26.39 -10.96 -2.47
C VAL A 241 -27.58 -10.10 -2.06
N PRO A 242 -27.48 -9.31 -0.97
CA PRO A 242 -28.49 -8.32 -0.63
C PRO A 242 -28.29 -7.04 -1.46
N PHE A 243 -28.78 -7.05 -2.71
CA PHE A 243 -28.59 -5.95 -3.66
C PHE A 243 -28.90 -4.56 -3.07
N GLY A 244 -27.96 -3.64 -3.22
CA GLY A 244 -28.05 -2.25 -2.75
C GLY A 244 -27.66 -2.02 -1.29
N GLU A 245 -27.58 -3.07 -0.46
CA GLU A 245 -27.13 -2.92 0.93
C GLU A 245 -25.63 -2.56 1.01
N ALA A 246 -24.81 -3.10 0.10
CA ALA A 246 -23.39 -2.77 0.04
C ALA A 246 -23.15 -1.29 -0.24
N GLU A 247 -23.89 -0.74 -1.21
CA GLU A 247 -23.84 0.67 -1.57
C GLU A 247 -24.31 1.57 -0.42
N GLN A 248 -25.43 1.20 0.23
CA GLN A 248 -25.98 1.96 1.36
C GLN A 248 -25.00 1.98 2.55
N ALA A 249 -24.35 0.86 2.85
CA ALA A 249 -23.34 0.78 3.90
C ALA A 249 -22.13 1.68 3.59
N ALA A 250 -21.61 1.62 2.36
CA ALA A 250 -20.50 2.46 1.93
C ALA A 250 -20.85 3.96 1.96
N LEU A 251 -22.04 4.35 1.48
CA LEU A 251 -22.51 5.74 1.51
C LEU A 251 -22.66 6.28 2.93
N SER A 252 -23.08 5.43 3.88
CA SER A 252 -23.18 5.81 5.29
C SER A 252 -21.82 6.20 5.87
N VAL A 253 -20.75 5.46 5.53
CA VAL A 253 -19.38 5.80 5.92
C VAL A 253 -18.95 7.15 5.32
N TYR A 254 -19.18 7.36 4.03
CA TYR A 254 -18.83 8.63 3.39
C TYR A 254 -19.59 9.83 3.97
N ARG A 255 -20.87 9.67 4.34
CA ARG A 255 -21.68 10.72 4.97
C ARG A 255 -21.16 11.05 6.38
N ALA A 256 -20.80 10.04 7.15
CA ALA A 256 -20.23 10.24 8.49
C ALA A 256 -18.85 10.94 8.44
N GLY A 257 -18.02 10.63 7.44
CA GLY A 257 -16.71 11.25 7.26
C GLY A 257 -16.74 12.65 6.62
N GLY A 258 -17.84 13.03 5.95
CA GLY A 258 -18.00 14.33 5.29
C GLY A 258 -18.48 15.47 6.19
N GLY A 259 -18.81 15.20 7.45
CA GLY A 259 -19.36 16.20 8.39
C GLY A 259 -18.38 17.23 8.95
N SER A 260 -17.17 17.38 8.37
CA SER A 260 -16.13 18.26 8.93
C SER A 260 -15.21 18.92 7.89
N GLY A 261 -15.73 19.48 6.79
CA GLY A 261 -14.89 20.37 5.97
C GLY A 261 -15.29 20.65 4.53
N GLU A 262 -16.53 21.04 4.26
CA GLU A 262 -16.88 21.79 3.04
C GLU A 262 -17.87 22.91 3.39
N GLU A 263 -17.32 24.05 3.80
CA GLU A 263 -17.84 25.42 3.57
C GLU A 263 -16.69 26.25 2.99
#